data_AF-A0A396MPI6-F1
#
_entry.id   AF-A0A396MPI6-F1
#
_cell.length_a   1.000
_cell.length_b   1.000
_cell.length_c   1.000
_cell.angle_alpha   90.00
_cell.angle_beta   90.00
_cell.angle_gamma   90.00
#
_symmetry.space_group_name_H-M   'P 1'
#
loop_
_entity.id
_entity.type
_entity.pdbx_description
1 polymer ?
#
loop_
_entity_poly.entity_id
_entity_poly.type
_entity_poly.pdbx_seq_one_letter_code
_entity_poly.pdbx_strand_id
1 'polypeptide(L)'
;MVRFLLGEDKYVRFLIHSTVDERFVIKEANWRLLLNGKEESSGMCDVEQKDDSWEISSKISPMRVSSYYKLELKVKIRDETIMHREDVEVR
;
A
#
# COMPACT_ATOMS: atom_id res chain seq x y z
N MET A 1 -7.01 3.74 8.16
CA MET A 1 -6.01 4.35 9.07
C MET A 1 -5.13 3.26 9.70
N VAL A 2 -3.82 3.31 9.47
CA VAL A 2 -2.83 2.35 10.01
C VAL A 2 -2.05 3.00 11.15
N ARG A 3 -1.73 2.24 12.20
CA ARG A 3 -0.97 2.74 13.36
C ARG A 3 0.37 2.04 13.52
N PHE A 4 1.41 2.83 13.78
CA PHE A 4 2.78 2.39 14.07
C PHE A 4 3.23 2.97 15.41
N LEU A 5 4.09 2.24 16.10
CA LEU A 5 5.02 2.82 17.07
C LEU A 5 6.35 3.10 16.34
N LEU A 6 7.03 4.19 16.68
CA LEU A 6 8.33 4.50 16.10
C LEU A 6 9.30 3.33 16.27
N GLY A 7 9.95 2.92 15.18
CA GLY A 7 10.87 1.79 15.15
C GLY A 7 10.19 0.45 14.83
N GLU A 8 8.86 0.38 14.74
CA GLU A 8 8.18 -0.80 14.21
C GLU A 8 8.33 -0.93 12.70
N ASP A 9 8.41 -2.18 12.26
CA ASP A 9 8.26 -2.62 10.89
C ASP A 9 7.00 -3.48 10.76
N LYS A 10 6.00 -3.00 10.02
CA LYS A 10 4.75 -3.74 9.81
C LYS A 10 4.58 -4.13 8.36
N TYR A 11 4.03 -5.32 8.16
CA TYR A 11 3.44 -5.70 6.89
C TYR A 11 2.05 -5.07 6.79
N VAL A 12 1.89 -4.14 5.85
CA VAL A 12 0.58 -3.64 5.45
C VAL A 12 0.11 -4.46 4.28
N ARG A 13 -1.16 -4.89 4.32
CA ARG A 13 -1.78 -5.74 3.30
C ARG A 13 -3.02 -5.07 2.75
N PHE A 14 -3.18 -5.13 1.44
CA PHE A 14 -4.36 -4.69 0.71
C PHE A 14 -4.92 -5.89 -0.06
N LEU A 15 -6.21 -6.14 0.10
CA LEU A 15 -6.92 -7.12 -0.69
C LEU A 15 -7.59 -6.40 -1.87
N ILE A 16 -7.28 -6.82 -3.09
CA ILE A 16 -7.90 -6.32 -4.30
C ILE A 16 -8.77 -7.43 -4.87
N HIS A 17 -10.05 -7.11 -5.08
CA HIS A 17 -11.00 -7.99 -5.72
C HIS A 17 -11.73 -7.23 -6.83
N SER A 18 -12.24 -7.98 -7.80
CA SER A 18 -13.09 -7.43 -8.86
C SER A 18 -14.44 -7.00 -8.28
N THR A 19 -15.01 -5.91 -8.77
CA THR A 19 -16.37 -5.49 -8.41
C THR A 19 -17.44 -6.10 -9.32
N VAL A 20 -17.01 -6.77 -10.40
CA VAL A 20 -17.88 -7.36 -11.44
C VAL A 20 -17.57 -8.86 -11.64
N ASP A 21 -16.86 -9.48 -10.69
CA ASP A 21 -16.42 -10.88 -10.72
C ASP A 21 -15.60 -11.29 -11.96
N GLU A 22 -15.05 -10.32 -12.69
CA GLU A 22 -14.13 -10.57 -13.80
C GLU A 22 -12.70 -10.83 -13.32
N ARG A 23 -12.03 -11.81 -13.95
CA ARG A 23 -10.61 -12.09 -13.71
C ARG A 23 -9.72 -10.97 -14.21
N PHE A 24 -8.77 -10.57 -13.38
CA PHE A 24 -7.77 -9.56 -13.67
C PHE A 24 -6.37 -9.99 -13.22
N VAL A 25 -5.36 -9.31 -13.75
CA VAL A 25 -3.95 -9.54 -13.43
C VAL A 25 -3.32 -8.20 -13.07
N ILE A 26 -2.64 -8.17 -11.92
CA ILE A 26 -1.80 -7.04 -11.52
C ILE A 26 -0.47 -7.14 -12.28
N LYS A 27 -0.16 -6.12 -13.07
CA LYS A 27 1.12 -6.01 -13.78
C LYS A 27 2.23 -5.46 -12.89
N GLU A 28 1.88 -4.52 -12.01
CA GLU A 28 2.83 -3.79 -11.18
C GLU A 28 2.10 -3.24 -9.95
N ALA A 29 2.77 -3.25 -8.80
CA ALA A 29 2.29 -2.63 -7.58
C ALA A 29 3.46 -1.99 -6.83
N ASN A 30 3.28 -0.73 -6.43
CA ASN A 30 4.29 0.02 -5.70
C ASN A 30 3.63 0.91 -4.65
N TRP A 31 4.36 1.18 -3.58
CA TRP A 31 3.90 2.03 -2.49
C TRP A 31 4.82 3.23 -2.26
N ARG A 32 4.26 4.29 -1.69
CA ARG A 32 4.97 5.50 -1.25
C ARG A 32 4.45 5.94 0.11
N LEU A 33 5.36 6.15 1.05
CA LEU A 33 5.08 6.73 2.35
C LEU A 33 5.45 8.20 2.32
N LEU A 34 4.46 9.07 2.50
CA LEU A 34 4.59 10.52 2.45
C LEU A 34 4.43 11.12 3.85
N LEU A 35 5.31 12.03 4.23
CA LEU A 35 5.16 12.89 5.41
C LEU A 35 4.98 14.33 4.96
N ASN A 36 3.84 14.95 5.30
CA ASN A 36 3.52 16.33 4.89
C ASN A 36 3.67 16.55 3.37
N GLY A 37 3.26 15.55 2.58
CA GLY A 37 3.33 15.57 1.12
C GLY A 37 4.72 15.33 0.51
N LYS A 38 5.76 15.11 1.32
CA LYS A 38 7.10 14.72 0.85
C LYS A 38 7.32 13.22 1.00
N GLU A 39 7.88 12.59 -0.03
CA GLU A 39 8.23 11.17 0.03
C GLU A 39 9.32 10.95 1.08
N GLU A 40 9.02 10.10 2.05
CA GLU A 40 9.99 9.60 3.04
C GLU A 40 10.59 8.27 2.58
N SER A 41 9.75 7.39 2.03
CA SER A 41 10.18 6.07 1.58
C SER A 41 9.22 5.53 0.51
N SER A 42 9.71 4.61 -0.32
CA SER A 42 8.95 3.97 -1.38
C SER A 42 9.50 2.58 -1.68
N GLY A 43 8.68 1.74 -2.31
CA GLY A 43 9.08 0.38 -2.63
C GLY A 43 8.12 -0.33 -3.56
N MET A 44 8.55 -1.49 -4.04
CA MET A 44 7.67 -2.45 -4.73
C MET A 44 6.84 -3.20 -3.69
N CYS A 45 5.67 -3.66 -4.11
CA CYS A 45 4.85 -4.53 -3.30
C CYS A 45 5.06 -6.00 -3.68
N ASP A 46 4.95 -6.87 -2.68
CA ASP A 46 4.78 -8.31 -2.91
C ASP A 46 3.33 -8.55 -3.34
N VAL A 47 3.14 -9.30 -4.43
CA VAL A 47 1.84 -9.54 -5.03
C VAL A 47 1.58 -11.05 -5.08
N GLU A 48 0.55 -11.50 -4.36
CA GLU A 48 0.15 -12.90 -4.29
C GLU A 48 -1.29 -13.07 -4.78
N GLN A 49 -1.52 -14.06 -5.64
CA GLN A 49 -2.87 -14.42 -6.05
C GLN A 49 -3.52 -15.32 -4.97
N LYS A 50 -4.73 -14.98 -4.55
CA LYS A 50 -5.56 -15.75 -3.61
C LYS A 50 -6.95 -15.96 -4.21
N ASP A 51 -7.17 -17.16 -4.75
CA ASP A 51 -8.41 -17.54 -5.45
C ASP A 51 -8.78 -16.50 -6.54
N ASP A 52 -9.88 -15.77 -6.33
CA ASP A 52 -10.39 -14.73 -7.23
C ASP A 52 -9.95 -13.29 -6.85
N SER A 53 -9.02 -13.18 -5.90
CA SER A 53 -8.50 -11.92 -5.38
C SER A 53 -6.98 -11.87 -5.41
N TRP A 54 -6.43 -10.69 -5.17
CA TRP A 54 -4.99 -10.48 -5.07
C TRP A 54 -4.66 -9.82 -3.74
N GLU A 55 -3.71 -10.39 -3.01
CA GLU A 55 -3.12 -9.78 -1.84
C GLU A 55 -1.87 -9.01 -2.26
N ILE A 56 -1.88 -7.71 -1.98
CA ILE A 56 -0.72 -6.86 -2.11
C ILE A 56 -0.19 -6.60 -0.71
N SER A 57 1.07 -6.93 -0.46
CA SER A 57 1.70 -6.69 0.84
C SER A 57 3.00 -5.90 0.71
N SER A 58 3.33 -5.14 1.74
CA SER A 58 4.56 -4.38 1.79
C SER A 58 5.00 -4.17 3.22
N LYS A 59 6.31 -4.30 3.46
CA LYS A 59 6.93 -4.00 4.74
C LYS A 59 7.22 -2.52 4.81
N ILE A 60 6.60 -1.83 5.78
CA ILE A 60 6.69 -0.38 5.94
C ILE A 60 7.25 -0.08 7.32
N SER A 61 8.19 0.86 7.38
CA SER A 61 8.79 1.34 8.62
C SER A 61 8.95 2.87 8.56
N PRO A 62 7.97 3.62 9.09
CA PRO A 62 8.06 5.07 9.19
C PRO A 62 9.20 5.49 10.14
N MET A 63 9.90 6.56 9.80
CA MET A 63 11.12 6.97 10.52
C MET A 63 10.90 8.09 11.52
N ARG A 64 9.70 8.67 11.61
CA ARG A 64 9.41 9.82 12.50
C ARG A 64 8.04 9.67 13.16
N VAL A 65 7.89 10.24 14.36
CA VAL A 65 6.58 10.37 15.02
C VAL A 65 5.78 11.47 14.31
N SER A 66 4.58 11.14 13.86
CA SER A 66 3.66 12.09 13.20
C SER A 66 2.29 11.43 12.95
N SER A 67 1.24 12.23 13.00
CA SER A 67 -0.12 11.86 12.57
C SER A 67 -0.43 12.26 11.13
N TYR A 68 0.55 12.84 10.41
CA TYR A 68 0.38 13.38 9.05
C TYR A 68 1.00 12.49 7.98
N TYR A 69 1.28 11.22 8.27
CA TYR A 69 1.72 10.31 7.24
C TYR A 69 0.56 9.90 6.33
N LYS A 70 0.86 9.76 5.05
CA LYS A 70 -0.02 9.17 4.04
C LYS A 70 0.71 8.01 3.37
N LEU A 71 0.10 6.84 3.38
CA LEU A 71 0.56 5.70 2.59
C LEU A 71 -0.22 5.68 1.28
N GLU A 72 0.48 5.82 0.16
CA GLU A 72 -0.08 5.66 -1.17
C GLU A 72 0.30 4.30 -1.75
N LEU A 73 -0.70 3.60 -2.26
CA LEU A 73 -0.55 2.39 -3.06
C LEU A 73 -0.93 2.73 -4.50
N LYS A 74 -0.06 2.39 -5.44
CA LYS A 74 -0.32 2.49 -6.88
C LYS A 74 -0.26 1.09 -7.47
N VAL A 75 -1.32 0.70 -8.17
CA VAL A 75 -1.47 -0.63 -8.77
C VAL A 75 -1.82 -0.48 -10.24
N LYS A 76 -1.14 -1.24 -11.09
CA LYS A 76 -1.41 -1.31 -12.52
C LYS A 76 -2.12 -2.61 -12.84
N ILE A 77 -3.36 -2.53 -13.30
CA ILE A 77 -4.19 -3.67 -13.69
C ILE A 77 -4.45 -3.56 -15.19
N ARG A 78 -3.87 -4.46 -15.99
CA ARG A 78 -3.87 -4.35 -17.47
C ARG A 78 -3.38 -2.96 -17.94
N ASP A 79 -4.30 -2.08 -18.33
CA ASP A 79 -4.03 -0.73 -18.84
C ASP A 79 -4.54 0.36 -17.88
N GLU A 80 -5.17 -0.05 -16.78
CA GLU A 80 -5.68 0.82 -15.73
C GLU A 80 -4.61 1.04 -14.64
N THR A 81 -4.61 2.25 -14.08
CA THR A 81 -3.78 2.59 -12.91
C THR A 81 -4.70 3.05 -11.80
N ILE A 82 -4.71 2.29 -10.71
CA ILE A 82 -5.49 2.58 -9.51
C ILE A 82 -4.54 3.15 -8.47
N MET A 83 -4.96 4.25 -7.81
CA MET A 83 -4.27 4.78 -6.65
C MET A 83 -5.19 4.74 -5.44
N HIS A 84 -4.65 4.20 -4.35
CA HIS A 84 -5.31 4.16 -3.05
C HIS A 84 -4.43 4.89 -2.04
N ARG A 85 -5.04 5.62 -1.10
CA ARG A 85 -4.32 6.39 -0.10
C ARG A 85 -4.94 6.13 1.27
N GLU A 86 -4.08 5.84 2.24
CA GLU A 86 -4.45 5.59 3.62
C GLU A 86 -3.72 6.52 4.58
N ASP A 87 -4.41 6.88 5.66
CA ASP A 87 -3.83 7.69 6.73
C ASP A 87 -3.00 6.82 7.66
N VAL A 88 -1.81 7.31 8.02
CA VAL A 88 -0.89 6.61 8.91
C VAL A 88 -0.57 7.49 10.12
N GLU A 89 -0.69 6.91 11.30
CA GLU A 89 -0.31 7.55 12.56
C GLU A 89 0.88 6.78 13.16
N VAL A 90 1.93 7.52 13.49
CA VAL A 90 3.13 7.00 14.14
C VAL A 90 3.22 7.65 15.52
N ARG A 91 3.23 6.82 16.57
CA ARG A 91 3.33 7.25 17.97
C ARG A 91 4.68 6.92 18.57
#